data_AF-A0A973TNZ4-F1
#
_entry.id   AF-A0A973TNZ4-F1
#
_cell.length_a   1.000
_cell.length_b   1.000
_cell.length_c   1.000
_cell.angle_alpha   90.00
_cell.angle_beta   90.00
_cell.angle_gamma   90.00
#
_symmetry.space_group_name_H-M   'P 1'
#
loop_
_entity.id
_entity.type
_entity.pdbx_description
1 polymer ?
#
loop_
_entity_poly.entity_id
_entity_poly.type
_entity_poly.pdbx_seq_one_letter_code
_entity_poly.pdbx_strand_id
1 'polypeptide(L)' 'MSLEHVEKLIKDHKVEFVDLRFCDMKGVQHHVTFPKSIIDASLFEDGKMFDGSSISGWKGINESDMVLL' A
#
# COMPACT_ATOMS: atom_id res chain seq x y z
N MET A 1 -11.52 6.27 -6.60
CA MET A 1 -12.02 6.87 -5.34
C MET A 1 -11.22 8.14 -5.09
N SER A 2 -11.83 9.23 -4.64
CA SER A 2 -11.10 10.46 -4.30
C SER A 2 -10.48 10.37 -2.91
N LEU A 3 -9.32 11.02 -2.72
CA LEU A 3 -8.65 11.15 -1.41
C LEU A 3 -9.63 11.60 -0.32
N GLU A 4 -10.45 12.61 -0.64
CA GLU A 4 -11.47 13.17 0.24
C GLU A 4 -12.47 12.12 0.76
N HIS A 5 -12.81 11.13 -0.08
CA HIS A 5 -13.72 10.05 0.31
C HIS A 5 -13.04 9.11 1.32
N VAL A 6 -11.76 8.79 1.11
CA VAL A 6 -10.97 7.92 2.00
C VAL A 6 -10.74 8.60 3.35
N GLU A 7 -10.37 9.88 3.36
CA GLU A 7 -10.20 10.66 4.58
C GLU A 7 -11.49 10.75 5.40
N LYS A 8 -12.63 10.93 4.72
CA LYS A 8 -13.93 10.95 5.36
C LYS A 8 -14.24 9.61 6.03
N LEU A 9 -14.02 8.49 5.36
CA LEU A 9 -14.20 7.16 5.94
C LEU A 9 -13.30 6.92 7.16
N ILE A 10 -12.04 7.35 7.10
CA ILE A 10 -11.11 7.23 8.23
C ILE A 10 -11.60 8.01 9.44
N LYS A 11 -12.12 9.23 9.23
CA LYS A 11 -12.69 10.06 10.30
C LYS A 11 -13.98 9.48 10.86
N ASP A 12 -14.91 9.09 9.99
CA ASP A 12 -16.23 8.57 10.36
C ASP A 12 -16.14 7.26 11.15
N HIS A 13 -15.22 6.38 10.75
CA HIS A 13 -15.02 5.07 11.38
C HIS A 13 -13.90 5.04 12.44
N LYS A 14 -13.27 6.20 12.73
CA LYS A 14 -12.11 6.31 13.64
C LYS A 14 -11.03 5.26 13.35
N VAL A 15 -10.71 5.08 12.07
CA VAL A 15 -9.75 4.09 11.61
C VAL A 15 -8.36 4.45 12.13
N GLU A 16 -7.69 3.51 12.80
CA GLU A 16 -6.32 3.68 13.31
C GLU A 16 -5.26 3.13 12.34
N PHE A 17 -5.61 2.10 11.59
CA PHE A 17 -4.72 1.37 10.68
C PHE A 17 -5.36 1.20 9.32
N VAL A 18 -4.54 1.30 8.27
CA VAL A 18 -4.94 1.07 6.89
C VAL A 18 -4.13 -0.10 6.35
N ASP A 19 -4.81 -1.01 5.69
CA ASP A 19 -4.23 -2.23 5.13
C ASP A 19 -4.17 -2.12 3.61
N LEU A 20 -2.96 -1.96 3.07
CA LEU A 20 -2.72 -1.92 1.64
C LEU A 20 -2.58 -3.35 1.14
N ARG A 21 -3.47 -3.77 0.23
CA ARG A 21 -3.54 -5.14 -0.27
C ARG A 21 -3.15 -5.17 -1.74
N PHE A 22 -2.32 -6.14 -2.10
CA PHE A 22 -1.93 -6.38 -3.48
C PHE A 22 -1.85 -7.87 -3.74
N CYS A 23 -1.81 -8.24 -5.01
CA CYS A 23 -1.76 -9.63 -5.44
C CYS A 23 -0.49 -9.86 -6.25
N ASP A 24 0.21 -10.97 -5.98
CA ASP A 24 1.31 -11.38 -6.83
C ASP A 24 0.79 -12.05 -8.13
N MET A 25 1.72 -12.35 -9.05
CA MET A 25 1.38 -12.99 -10.33
C MET A 25 0.78 -14.40 -10.19
N LYS A 26 0.95 -15.05 -9.03
CA LYS A 26 0.40 -16.37 -8.75
C LYS A 26 -0.98 -16.31 -8.13
N GLY A 27 -1.52 -15.12 -7.89
CA GLY A 27 -2.84 -14.95 -7.27
C GLY A 27 -2.77 -14.91 -5.74
N VAL A 28 -1.59 -14.86 -5.11
CA VAL A 28 -1.48 -14.76 -3.66
C VAL A 28 -1.69 -13.33 -3.24
N GLN A 29 -2.65 -13.13 -2.35
CA GLN A 29 -2.94 -11.84 -1.76
C GLN A 29 -1.96 -11.55 -0.62
N HIS A 30 -1.21 -10.47 -0.77
CA HIS A 30 -0.32 -9.92 0.23
C HIS A 30 -0.92 -8.63 0.79
N HIS A 31 -0.49 -8.26 1.99
CA HIS A 31 -0.95 -7.01 2.60
C HIS A 31 0.14 -6.37 3.46
N VAL A 32 0.10 -5.05 3.55
CA VAL A 32 0.98 -4.26 4.42
C VAL A 32 0.11 -3.28 5.19
N THR A 33 0.15 -3.40 6.51
CA THR A 33 -0.61 -2.55 7.41
C THR A 33 0.23 -1.36 7.87
N PHE A 34 -0.34 -0.17 7.76
CA PHE A 34 0.27 1.08 8.17
C PHE A 34 -0.66 1.87 9.11
N PRO A 35 -0.12 2.75 9.96
CA PRO A 35 -0.94 3.69 10.72
C PRO A 35 -1.63 4.68 9.76
N LYS A 36 -2.82 5.17 10.14
CA LYS A 36 -3.61 6.14 9.36
C LYS A 36 -2.84 7.39 8.91
N SER A 37 -1.75 7.73 9.59
CA SER A 37 -0.89 8.88 9.29
C SER A 37 -0.20 8.80 7.93
N ILE A 38 -0.17 7.61 7.31
CA ILE A 38 0.38 7.43 5.96
C ILE A 38 -0.56 7.90 4.85
N ILE A 39 -1.85 8.11 5.16
CA ILE A 39 -2.85 8.52 4.17
C ILE A 39 -2.71 10.02 3.97
N ASP A 40 -1.95 10.38 2.95
CA ASP A 40 -1.79 11.75 2.45
C ASP A 40 -1.93 11.76 0.92
N ALA A 41 -1.93 12.95 0.33
CA ALA A 41 -2.00 13.09 -1.12
C ALA A 41 -0.82 12.40 -1.83
N SER A 42 0.37 12.39 -1.19
CA SER A 42 1.58 11.79 -1.76
C SER A 42 1.48 10.27 -1.88
N LEU A 43 0.74 9.59 -1.00
CA LEU A 43 0.50 8.16 -1.12
C LEU A 43 -0.24 7.80 -2.42
N PHE A 44 -1.14 8.67 -2.90
CA PHE A 44 -1.90 8.42 -4.12
C PHE A 44 -1.20 8.92 -5.39
N GLU A 45 -0.24 9.85 -5.26
CA GLU A 45 0.54 10.39 -6.38
C GLU A 45 1.87 9.66 -6.57
N ASP A 46 2.63 9.45 -5.50
CA ASP A 46 3.97 8.87 -5.50
C ASP A 46 3.99 7.40 -5.05
N GLY A 47 2.94 6.94 -4.36
CA GLY A 47 2.86 5.58 -3.82
C GLY A 47 3.78 5.34 -2.62
N LYS A 48 3.72 4.14 -2.04
CA LYS A 48 4.61 3.74 -0.94
C LYS A 48 5.66 2.73 -1.41
N MET A 49 6.91 3.03 -1.10
CA MET A 49 8.01 2.08 -1.33
C MET A 49 7.87 0.85 -0.44
N PHE A 50 8.06 -0.33 -1.03
CA PHE A 50 8.09 -1.62 -0.36
C PHE A 50 9.13 -2.54 -1.01
N ASP A 51 9.57 -3.53 -0.25
CA ASP A 51 10.52 -4.53 -0.72
C ASP A 51 9.80 -5.61 -1.54
N GLY A 52 9.95 -5.54 -2.86
CA GLY A 52 9.44 -6.49 -3.83
C GLY A 52 10.29 -7.76 -3.96
N SER A 53 11.49 -7.82 -3.39
CA SER A 53 12.35 -9.00 -3.46
C SER A 53 11.82 -10.18 -2.66
N SER A 54 10.96 -9.89 -1.68
CA SER A 54 10.27 -10.88 -0.86
C SER A 54 9.10 -11.57 -1.59
N ILE A 55 8.75 -11.14 -2.82
CA ILE A 55 7.61 -11.69 -3.58
C ILE A 55 8.11 -12.64 -4.66
N SER A 56 7.67 -13.89 -4.56
CA SER A 56 8.08 -14.97 -5.46
C SER A 56 7.67 -14.69 -6.91
N GLY A 57 8.66 -14.40 -7.76
CA GLY A 57 8.47 -14.14 -9.19
C GLY A 57 8.51 -12.65 -9.56
N TRP A 58 8.82 -11.77 -8.61
CA TRP A 58 9.06 -10.34 -8.87
C TRP A 58 10.56 -10.05 -8.95
N LYS A 59 10.98 -8.81 -8.66
CA LYS A 59 12.37 -8.35 -8.81
C LYS A 59 13.32 -9.13 -7.90
N GLY A 60 14.53 -9.40 -8.39
CA GLY A 60 15.61 -9.96 -7.57
C GLY A 60 16.14 -8.93 -6.55
N ILE A 61 16.93 -9.40 -5.58
CA ILE A 61 17.50 -8.59 -4.48
C ILE A 61 18.21 -7.31 -4.96
N ASN A 62 18.76 -7.34 -6.18
CA ASN A 62 19.54 -6.22 -6.73
C ASN A 62 18.70 -5.01 -7.18
N GLU A 63 17.38 -5.17 -7.30
CA GLU A 63 16.43 -4.10 -7.65
C GLU A 63 15.13 -4.29 -6.85
N SER A 64 15.25 -4.51 -5.55
CA SER A 64 14.14 -4.87 -4.66
C SER A 64 13.07 -3.79 -4.51
N ASP A 65 13.43 -2.53 -4.71
CA ASP A 65 12.55 -1.40 -4.40
C ASP A 65 11.40 -1.30 -5.42
N MET A 66 10.18 -1.46 -4.91
CA MET A 66 8.95 -1.33 -5.67
C MET A 66 8.03 -0.32 -5.00
N VAL A 67 7.05 0.19 -5.75
CA VAL A 67 6.08 1.19 -5.28
C VAL A 67 4.67 0.61 -5.33
N LEU A 68 3.95 0.63 -4.21
CA LEU A 68 2.51 0.36 -4.13
C LEU A 68 1.76 1.66 -4.36
N LEU A 69 0.94 1.69 -5.41
CA LEU A 69 0.08 2.82 -5.78
C LEU A 69 -1.38 2.34 -5.87
#